data_AF-A0A9P6B5V8-F1
#
_entry.id   AF-A0A9P6B5V8-F1
#
_cell.length_a   1.000
_cell.length_b   1.000
_cell.length_c   1.000
_cell.angle_alpha   90.00
_cell.angle_beta   90.00
_cell.angle_gamma   90.00
#
_symmetry.space_group_name_H-M   'P 1'
#
loop_
_entity.id
_entity.type
_entity.pdbx_description
1 polymer ?
#
loop_
_entity_poly.entity_id
_entity_poly.type
_entity_poly.pdbx_seq_one_letter_code
_entity_poly.pdbx_strand_id
1 'polypeptide(L)'
;SKSDLTKQLQELKTELLSLSLCVQKIASLSASKLSQISTIHKSITRVLTVMNQKAHQNLQEYYKNKKYLPLDRPAHKENPCHPPSIDKGGLPPSCYSPIDAQCT
;
A
#
# COMPACT_ATOMS: atom_id res chain seq x y z
N SER A 1 -16.28 10.08 6.41
CA SER A 1 -16.76 8.75 6.00
C SER A 1 -15.80 8.13 4.98
N LYS A 2 -15.96 6.87 4.52
CA LYS A 2 -15.04 6.29 3.49
C LYS A 2 -15.02 7.12 2.20
N SER A 3 -16.17 7.66 1.79
CA SER A 3 -16.29 8.48 0.59
C SER A 3 -15.59 9.84 0.73
N ASP A 4 -15.59 10.46 1.91
CA ASP A 4 -14.83 11.69 2.16
C ASP A 4 -13.33 11.50 1.94
N LEU A 5 -12.76 10.40 2.45
CA LEU A 5 -11.32 10.12 2.31
C LEU A 5 -10.93 9.91 0.85
N THR A 6 -11.80 9.25 0.06
CA THR A 6 -11.57 9.09 -1.38
C THR A 6 -11.64 10.41 -2.13
N LYS A 7 -12.57 11.31 -1.76
CA LYS A 7 -12.66 12.65 -2.35
C LYS A 7 -11.42 13.49 -2.04
N GLN A 8 -11.02 13.57 -0.78
CA GLN A 8 -9.80 14.26 -0.36
C GLN A 8 -8.56 13.73 -1.09
N LEU A 9 -8.47 12.41 -1.26
CA LEU A 9 -7.38 11.79 -1.98
C LEU A 9 -7.36 12.18 -3.47
N GLN A 10 -8.53 12.27 -4.11
CA GLN A 10 -8.64 12.68 -5.51
C GLN A 10 -8.23 14.15 -5.69
N GLU A 11 -8.72 15.04 -4.83
CA GLU A 11 -8.36 16.46 -4.84
C GLU A 11 -6.85 16.66 -4.67
N LEU A 12 -6.24 16.04 -3.65
CA LEU A 12 -4.80 16.14 -3.40
C LEU A 12 -3.96 15.60 -4.56
N LYS A 13 -4.42 14.55 -5.24
CA LYS A 13 -3.72 14.02 -6.44
C LYS A 13 -3.80 15.00 -7.61
N THR A 14 -4.93 15.64 -7.84
CA THR A 14 -5.06 16.63 -8.93
C THR A 14 -4.18 17.85 -8.70
N GLU A 15 -4.10 18.34 -7.46
CA GLU A 15 -3.21 19.43 -7.08
C GLU A 15 -1.73 19.04 -7.28
N LEU A 16 -1.35 17.83 -6.87
CA LEU A 16 0.00 17.31 -7.07
C LEU A 16 0.39 17.20 -8.56
N LEU A 17 -0.52 16.72 -9.41
CA LEU A 17 -0.28 16.62 -10.86
C LEU A 17 -0.07 18.00 -11.49
N SER A 18 -0.89 18.98 -11.10
CA SER A 18 -0.77 20.36 -11.57
C SER A 18 0.58 20.98 -11.18
N LEU A 19 1.00 20.81 -9.91
CA LEU A 19 2.28 21.32 -9.43
C LEU A 19 3.48 20.62 -10.06
N SER A 20 3.44 19.29 -10.22
CA SER A 20 4.55 18.51 -10.79
C SER A 20 4.75 18.71 -12.29
N LEU A 21 3.69 18.99 -13.06
CA LEU A 21 3.82 19.36 -14.48
C LEU A 21 4.58 20.69 -14.65
N CYS A 22 4.38 21.62 -13.72
CA CYS A 22 5.07 22.92 -13.73
C CYS A 22 6.57 22.77 -13.43
N VAL A 23 6.94 21.82 -12.55
CA VAL A 23 8.34 21.50 -12.22
C VAL A 23 9.13 21.04 -13.45
N GLN A 24 8.54 20.23 -14.31
CA GLN A 24 9.24 19.67 -15.47
C GLN A 24 9.47 20.68 -16.60
N LYS A 25 8.54 21.63 -16.79
CA LYS A 25 8.59 22.58 -17.90
C LYS A 25 9.31 23.89 -17.58
N ILE A 26 9.32 24.31 -16.32
CA ILE A 26 9.86 25.61 -15.91
C ILE A 26 11.04 25.35 -14.98
N ALA A 27 12.26 25.38 -15.53
CA ALA A 27 13.50 25.08 -14.80
C ALA A 27 13.83 26.08 -13.67
N SER A 28 13.07 27.16 -13.51
CA SER A 28 13.24 28.19 -12.47
C SER A 28 12.06 28.21 -11.49
N LEU A 29 12.04 27.26 -10.54
CA LEU A 29 11.00 27.21 -9.51
C LEU A 29 11.32 28.03 -8.26
N SER A 30 10.29 28.60 -7.64
CA SER A 30 10.35 29.20 -6.31
C SER A 30 10.32 28.12 -5.22
N ALA A 31 11.14 28.26 -4.16
CA ALA A 31 11.23 27.31 -3.04
C ALA A 31 9.88 26.99 -2.37
N SER A 32 8.95 27.95 -2.39
CA SER A 32 7.58 27.80 -1.89
C SER A 32 6.80 26.64 -2.54
N LYS A 33 6.93 26.45 -3.86
CA LYS A 33 6.22 25.41 -4.60
C LYS A 33 6.75 24.00 -4.27
N LEU A 34 8.05 23.86 -4.07
CA LEU A 34 8.70 22.60 -3.67
C LEU A 34 8.28 22.16 -2.26
N SER A 35 8.15 23.12 -1.34
CA SER A 35 7.65 22.85 0.01
C SER A 35 6.20 22.36 -0.01
N GLN A 36 5.35 22.93 -0.88
CA GLN A 36 3.96 22.50 -1.02
C GLN A 36 3.84 21.08 -1.55
N ILE A 37 4.63 20.71 -2.56
CA ILE A 37 4.70 19.33 -3.09
C ILE A 37 5.01 18.35 -1.96
N SER A 38 6.03 18.63 -1.15
CA SER A 38 6.41 17.78 -0.01
C SER A 38 5.29 17.63 1.01
N THR A 39 4.54 18.70 1.28
CA THR A 39 3.38 18.68 2.18
C THR A 39 2.24 17.84 1.61
N ILE A 40 1.92 18.00 0.33
CA ILE A 40 0.84 17.25 -0.36
C ILE A 40 1.15 15.74 -0.35
N HIS A 41 2.40 15.34 -0.64
CA HIS A 41 2.81 13.94 -0.54
C HIS A 41 2.57 13.36 0.85
N LYS A 42 2.96 14.09 1.91
CA LYS A 42 2.75 13.67 3.30
C LYS A 42 1.26 13.53 3.62
N SER A 43 0.41 14.42 3.09
CA SER A 43 -1.04 14.35 3.26
C SER A 43 -1.64 13.12 2.55
N ILE A 44 -1.23 12.83 1.31
CA ILE A 44 -1.69 11.64 0.56
C ILE A 44 -1.31 10.35 1.32
N THR A 45 -0.06 10.23 1.77
CA THR A 45 0.39 9.05 2.53
C THR A 45 -0.41 8.87 3.81
N ARG A 46 -0.75 9.96 4.53
CA ARG A 46 -1.59 9.89 5.74
C ARG A 46 -2.99 9.37 5.42
N VAL A 47 -3.65 9.89 4.38
CA VAL A 47 -5.01 9.46 3.99
C VAL A 47 -5.01 7.97 3.61
N LEU A 48 -4.06 7.53 2.79
CA LEU A 48 -3.91 6.12 2.42
C LEU A 48 -3.66 5.22 3.64
N THR A 49 -2.85 5.69 4.59
CA THR A 49 -2.56 4.94 5.82
C THR A 49 -3.83 4.74 6.65
N VAL A 50 -4.65 5.78 6.84
CA VAL A 50 -5.91 5.68 7.58
C VAL A 50 -6.90 4.74 6.89
N MET A 51 -7.00 4.80 5.55
CA MET A 51 -7.86 3.89 4.78
C MET A 51 -7.43 2.43 4.95
N ASN A 52 -6.13 2.16 4.84
CA ASN A 52 -5.57 0.81 5.00
C ASN A 52 -5.75 0.31 6.43
N GLN A 53 -5.46 1.12 7.45
CA GLN A 53 -5.70 0.78 8.85
C GLN A 53 -7.16 0.37 9.07
N LYS A 54 -8.11 1.14 8.52
CA LYS A 54 -9.53 0.80 8.66
C LYS A 54 -9.91 -0.48 7.92
N ALA A 55 -9.35 -0.72 6.74
CA ALA A 55 -9.54 -1.98 6.02
C ALA A 55 -9.00 -3.18 6.81
N HIS A 56 -7.80 -3.06 7.37
CA HIS A 56 -7.19 -4.09 8.22
C HIS A 56 -8.01 -4.36 9.48
N GLN A 57 -8.50 -3.33 10.18
CA GLN A 57 -9.35 -3.49 11.36
C GLN A 57 -10.64 -4.25 11.02
N ASN A 58 -11.33 -3.87 9.94
CA ASN A 58 -12.55 -4.57 9.51
C ASN A 58 -12.26 -6.04 9.18
N LEU A 59 -11.12 -6.34 8.55
CA LEU A 59 -10.68 -7.71 8.27
C LEU A 59 -10.30 -8.46 9.56
N GLN A 60 -9.70 -7.80 10.55
CA GLN A 60 -9.41 -8.43 11.84
C GLN A 60 -10.71 -8.81 12.56
N GLU A 61 -11.68 -7.91 12.61
CA GLU A 61 -13.01 -8.16 13.19
C GLU A 61 -13.75 -9.30 12.47
N TYR A 62 -13.74 -9.31 11.13
CA TYR A 62 -14.42 -10.34 10.33
C TYR A 62 -13.84 -11.75 10.53
N TYR A 63 -12.52 -11.86 10.72
CA TYR A 63 -11.82 -13.15 10.85
C TYR A 63 -11.52 -13.57 12.30
N LYS A 64 -11.90 -12.78 13.33
CA LYS A 64 -11.54 -13.02 14.74
C LYS A 64 -11.98 -14.40 15.28
N ASN A 65 -13.09 -14.94 14.78
CA ASN A 65 -13.68 -16.20 15.26
C ASN A 65 -13.79 -17.27 14.16
N LYS A 66 -13.07 -17.11 13.03
CA LYS A 66 -13.11 -18.06 11.92
C LYS A 66 -11.94 -19.03 12.02
N LYS A 67 -12.23 -20.33 11.82
CA LYS A 67 -11.22 -21.40 11.84
C LYS A 67 -10.11 -21.21 10.80
N TYR A 68 -10.45 -20.59 9.65
CA TYR A 68 -9.51 -20.35 8.55
C TYR A 68 -9.28 -18.85 8.38
N LEU A 69 -8.02 -18.45 8.53
CA LEU A 69 -7.52 -17.12 8.22
C LEU A 69 -6.93 -17.11 6.80
N PRO A 70 -6.92 -15.96 6.11
CA PRO A 70 -6.18 -15.83 4.84
C PRO A 70 -4.69 -16.12 5.02
N LEU A 71 -4.10 -16.86 4.09
CA LEU A 71 -2.69 -17.33 4.11
C LEU A 71 -1.69 -16.17 4.21
N ASP A 72 -1.99 -15.02 3.62
CA ASP A 72 -1.08 -13.85 3.58
C ASP A 72 -1.06 -13.02 4.87
N ARG A 73 -1.81 -13.42 5.91
CA ARG A 73 -1.70 -12.77 7.23
C ARG A 73 -0.48 -13.36 7.94
N PRO A 74 0.56 -12.58 8.28
CA PRO A 74 1.67 -13.10 9.05
C PRO A 74 1.13 -13.55 10.41
N ALA A 75 1.03 -14.87 10.59
CA ALA A 75 0.61 -15.46 11.83
C ALA A 75 1.67 -15.12 12.88
N HIS A 76 1.39 -14.16 13.76
CA HIS A 76 2.14 -14.09 15.00
C HIS A 76 1.72 -15.32 15.81
N LYS A 77 2.55 -16.36 15.66
CA LYS A 77 2.80 -17.49 16.55
C LYS A 77 1.55 -18.15 17.14
N GLU A 78 1.39 -19.42 16.76
CA GLU A 78 0.52 -20.41 17.44
C GLU A 78 -0.96 -20.30 17.08
N ASN A 79 -1.31 -20.71 15.85
CA ASN A 79 -2.66 -21.18 15.55
C ASN A 79 -2.61 -22.65 15.10
N PRO A 80 -3.61 -23.49 15.44
CA PRO A 80 -3.56 -24.96 15.34
C PRO A 80 -3.55 -25.53 13.91
N CYS A 81 -3.38 -24.69 12.89
CA CYS A 81 -3.58 -25.03 11.48
C CYS A 81 -2.30 -24.93 10.64
N HIS A 82 -1.13 -25.07 11.25
CA HIS A 82 0.03 -25.54 10.50
C HIS A 82 -0.05 -27.06 10.40
N PRO A 83 -0.27 -27.67 9.21
CA PRO A 83 -0.05 -29.10 9.06
C PRO A 83 1.42 -29.41 9.40
N PRO A 84 1.72 -30.53 10.07
CA PRO A 84 3.09 -30.90 10.39
C PRO A 84 3.89 -30.99 9.09
N SER A 85 5.03 -30.28 9.06
CA SER A 85 5.99 -30.33 7.96
C SER A 85 6.35 -31.78 7.68
N ILE A 86 5.92 -32.31 6.53
CA ILE A 86 6.38 -33.61 6.07
C ILE A 86 7.75 -33.38 5.46
N ASP A 87 8.80 -33.72 6.19
CA ASP A 87 10.18 -33.78 5.71
C ASP A 87 10.29 -34.80 4.55
N LYS A 88 10.15 -34.33 3.32
CA LYS A 88 10.53 -35.08 2.11
C LYS A 88 11.18 -34.09 1.15
N GLY A 89 12.45 -34.32 0.88
CA GLY A 89 13.31 -33.43 0.10
C GLY A 89 12.81 -33.11 -1.31
N GLY A 90 13.27 -31.97 -1.80
CA GLY A 90 13.14 -31.52 -3.19
C GLY A 90 13.35 -30.00 -3.29
N LEU A 91 14.43 -29.57 -3.95
CA LEU A 91 14.64 -28.18 -4.40
C LEU A 91 13.80 -27.91 -5.68
N PRO A 92 13.64 -26.66 -6.17
CA PRO A 92 12.35 -26.03 -6.48
C PRO A 92 12.07 -26.03 -7.99
N PRO A 93 10.89 -25.57 -8.44
CA PRO A 93 10.97 -24.50 -9.44
C PRO A 93 9.82 -23.48 -9.38
N SER A 94 10.14 -22.26 -9.80
CA SER A 94 9.24 -21.36 -10.53
C SER A 94 8.05 -20.76 -9.75
N CYS A 95 8.30 -19.82 -8.84
CA CYS A 95 7.34 -18.76 -8.47
C CYS A 95 8.07 -17.55 -7.85
N TYR A 96 9.08 -17.01 -8.55
CA TYR A 96 9.36 -15.57 -8.48
C TYR A 96 8.80 -14.99 -9.77
N SER A 97 7.70 -14.24 -9.69
CA SER A 97 7.27 -13.40 -10.81
C SER A 97 8.30 -12.27 -10.96
N PRO A 98 8.93 -12.10 -12.14
CA PRO A 98 9.83 -10.99 -12.40
C PRO A 98 9.03 -9.69 -12.45
N ILE A 99 9.39 -8.71 -11.62
CA ILE A 99 8.89 -7.34 -11.74
C ILE A 99 9.66 -6.56 -12.82
N ASP A 100 10.69 -7.15 -13.43
CA ASP A 100 11.42 -6.54 -14.55
C ASP A 100 11.11 -7.25 -15.87
N ALA A 101 9.88 -7.05 -16.36
CA ALA A 101 9.54 -7.27 -17.76
C ALA A 101 9.38 -5.91 -18.45
N GLN A 102 10.53 -5.24 -18.66
CA GLN A 102 10.91 -4.27 -19.70
C GLN A 102 11.70 -3.08 -19.14
N CYS A 103 13.02 -3.27 -19.08
CA CYS A 103 13.99 -2.20 -19.32
C CYS A 103 14.53 -2.38 -20.75
N THR A 104 13.83 -1.80 -21.73
CA THR A 104 14.33 -1.20 -22.98
C THR A 104 13.20 -0.39 -23.58
#